data_AF-A0A7J3IH39-F1
#
_entry.id   AF-A0A7J3IH39-F1
#
_cell.length_a   1.000
_cell.length_b   1.000
_cell.length_c   1.000
_cell.angle_alpha   90.00
_cell.angle_beta   90.00
_cell.angle_gamma   90.00
#
_symmetry.space_group_name_H-M   'P 1'
#
loop_
_entity.id
_entity.type
_entity.pdbx_description
1 polymer ?
#
loop_
_entity_poly.entity_id
_entity_poly.type
_entity_poly.pdbx_seq_one_letter_code
_entity_poly.pdbx_strand_id
1 'polypeptide(L)'
;MPRRLPEKTKYVERKPRRFGSSRRFLPDKPLFQTAPVKENQELEVVIDDIGSRGDGIARIQGYMIFVPNSRIGERVKVRILSVGGKFAIAERIP
;
A
#
# COMPACT_ATOMS: atom_id res chain seq x y z
N MET A 1 -37.26 20.17 55.54
CA MET A 1 -37.26 21.31 54.60
C MET A 1 -36.24 21.03 53.50
N PRO A 2 -36.59 21.03 52.20
CA PRO A 2 -35.59 20.87 51.15
C PRO A 2 -34.70 22.13 51.12
N ARG A 3 -33.38 21.95 51.19
CA ARG A 3 -32.42 23.06 51.11
C ARG A 3 -32.52 23.68 49.71
N ARG A 4 -32.91 24.95 49.63
CA ARG A 4 -32.95 25.73 48.38
C ARG A 4 -31.52 25.88 47.87
N LEU A 5 -31.20 25.25 46.74
CA LEU A 5 -29.92 25.45 46.08
C LEU A 5 -29.80 26.93 45.65
N PRO A 6 -28.64 27.57 45.87
CA PRO A 6 -28.44 28.97 45.52
C PRO A 6 -28.54 29.18 44.00
N GLU A 7 -29.22 30.24 43.56
CA GLU A 7 -29.58 30.46 42.15
C GLU A 7 -28.38 30.61 41.19
N LYS A 8 -27.18 30.84 41.73
CA LYS A 8 -25.94 31.03 40.96
C LYS A 8 -25.42 29.76 40.28
N THR A 9 -25.96 28.57 40.54
CA THR A 9 -25.56 27.36 39.81
C THR A 9 -26.31 27.14 38.49
N LYS A 10 -27.33 27.96 38.17
CA LYS A 10 -28.07 27.84 36.90
C LYS A 10 -27.26 28.28 35.66
N TYR A 11 -26.19 29.04 35.86
CA TYR A 11 -25.35 29.60 34.78
C TYR A 11 -23.88 29.16 34.86
N VAL A 12 -23.59 27.97 35.36
CA VAL A 12 -22.26 27.39 35.15
C VAL A 12 -22.24 26.82 33.73
N GLU A 13 -21.66 27.57 32.80
CA GLU A 13 -21.38 27.07 31.46
C GLU A 13 -20.62 25.75 31.60
N ARG A 14 -21.27 24.66 31.18
CA ARG A 14 -20.61 23.37 31.06
C ARG A 14 -19.56 23.54 29.97
N LYS A 15 -18.31 23.73 30.38
CA LYS A 15 -17.14 23.68 29.50
C LYS A 15 -17.38 22.52 28.53
N PRO A 16 -17.40 22.76 27.20
CA PRO A 16 -17.75 21.70 26.27
C PRO A 16 -16.83 20.53 26.57
N ARG A 17 -17.44 19.37 26.84
CA ARG A 17 -16.70 18.10 26.83
C ARG A 17 -15.88 18.16 25.55
N ARG A 18 -14.56 18.06 25.65
CA ARG A 18 -13.64 18.10 24.50
C ARG A 18 -13.96 16.91 23.59
N PHE A 19 -15.06 17.01 22.86
CA PHE A 19 -15.44 16.16 21.75
C PHE A 19 -14.42 16.49 20.69
N GLY A 20 -13.55 15.52 20.42
CA GLY A 20 -12.45 15.72 19.49
C GLY A 20 -11.13 15.11 19.94
N SER A 21 -11.13 14.04 20.74
CA SER A 21 -10.03 13.07 20.71
C SER A 21 -10.09 12.18 19.45
N SER A 22 -10.59 12.70 18.32
CA SER A 22 -10.57 12.00 17.02
C SER A 22 -9.34 12.39 16.20
N ARG A 23 -8.20 12.62 16.86
CA ARG A 23 -6.90 12.88 16.24
C ARG A 23 -5.85 11.84 16.65
N ARG A 24 -6.24 10.57 16.73
CA ARG A 24 -5.30 9.46 16.84
C ARG A 24 -5.82 8.35 15.94
N PHE A 25 -4.99 7.89 15.00
CA PHE A 25 -5.25 6.84 14.02
C PHE A 25 -6.02 7.22 12.75
N LEU A 26 -5.69 8.35 12.13
CA LEU A 26 -5.69 8.39 10.67
C LEU A 26 -4.31 7.88 10.26
N PRO A 27 -4.17 6.71 9.63
CA PRO A 27 -2.90 6.38 9.01
C PRO A 27 -2.75 7.37 7.84
N ASP A 28 -1.74 8.23 7.90
CA ASP A 28 -1.38 9.16 6.80
C ASP A 28 -0.88 8.43 5.53
N LYS A 29 -1.13 7.12 5.42
CA LYS A 29 -0.75 6.33 4.26
C LYS A 29 -1.93 6.30 3.28
N PRO A 30 -1.75 6.79 2.03
CA PRO A 30 -2.78 6.62 1.02
C PRO A 30 -3.14 5.14 0.92
N LEU A 31 -4.44 4.83 0.98
CA LEU A 31 -5.03 3.48 0.92
C LEU A 31 -4.74 2.74 -0.40
N PHE A 32 -4.04 3.38 -1.33
CA PHE A 32 -3.63 2.84 -2.60
C PHE A 32 -2.11 2.71 -2.58
N GLN A 33 -1.61 1.53 -2.19
CA GLN A 33 -0.23 1.16 -2.54
C GLN A 33 -0.17 1.15 -4.07
N THR A 34 0.34 2.24 -4.66
CA THR A 34 0.59 2.28 -6.09
C THR A 34 1.60 1.18 -6.38
N ALA A 35 1.28 0.28 -7.30
CA ALA A 35 2.23 -0.73 -7.75
C ALA A 35 3.52 -0.01 -8.20
N PRO A 36 4.71 -0.56 -7.90
CA PRO A 36 5.97 0.09 -8.25
C PRO A 36 6.25 0.09 -9.76
N VAL A 37 5.37 -0.53 -10.54
CA VAL A 37 5.48 -0.72 -11.99
C VAL A 37 4.21 -0.24 -12.68
N LYS A 38 4.34 0.21 -13.94
CA LYS A 38 3.23 0.61 -14.81
C LYS A 38 3.13 -0.32 -16.02
N GLU A 39 1.93 -0.44 -16.57
CA GLU A 39 1.70 -1.15 -17.83
C GLU A 39 2.48 -0.47 -18.97
N ASN A 40 3.00 -1.28 -19.89
CA ASN A 40 3.87 -0.88 -21.00
C ASN A 40 5.20 -0.24 -20.60
N GLN A 41 5.56 -0.25 -19.32
CA GLN A 41 6.87 0.22 -18.89
C GLN A 41 7.95 -0.83 -19.20
N GLU A 42 9.09 -0.36 -19.69
CA GLU A 42 10.29 -1.18 -19.89
C GLU A 42 11.23 -1.01 -18.70
N LEU A 43 11.72 -2.13 -18.17
CA LEU A 43 12.52 -2.19 -16.96
C LEU A 43 13.62 -3.24 -17.13
N GLU A 44 14.79 -2.98 -16.55
CA GLU A 44 15.80 -4.00 -16.34
C GLU A 44 15.60 -4.63 -14.96
N VAL A 45 15.44 -5.95 -14.93
CA VAL A 45 15.23 -6.71 -13.70
C VAL A 45 16.21 -7.87 -13.62
N VAL A 46 16.53 -8.25 -12.38
CA VAL A 46 17.26 -9.48 -12.09
C VAL A 46 16.25 -10.53 -11.69
N ILE A 47 16.39 -11.72 -12.25
CA ILE A 47 15.57 -12.86 -11.85
C ILE A 47 16.17 -13.47 -10.59
N ASP A 48 15.42 -13.39 -9.49
CA ASP A 48 15.85 -13.91 -8.20
C ASP A 48 15.52 -15.40 -8.04
N ASP A 49 14.41 -15.84 -8.65
CA ASP A 49 13.87 -17.19 -8.46
C ASP A 49 13.15 -17.71 -9.73
N ILE A 50 12.85 -19.00 -9.78
CA ILE A 50 12.01 -19.64 -10.81
C ILE A 50 10.81 -20.30 -10.13
N GLY A 51 9.61 -19.95 -10.60
CA GLY A 51 8.37 -20.61 -10.20
C GLY A 51 8.26 -22.03 -10.73
N SER A 52 7.35 -22.82 -10.16
CA SER A 52 7.19 -24.26 -10.50
C SER A 52 6.82 -24.53 -11.97
N ARG A 53 6.32 -23.52 -12.71
CA ARG A 53 6.00 -23.61 -14.14
C ARG A 53 7.18 -23.27 -15.06
N GLY A 54 8.33 -22.89 -14.49
CA GLY A 54 9.49 -22.40 -15.25
C GLY A 54 9.45 -20.90 -15.51
N ASP A 55 8.53 -20.16 -14.90
CA ASP A 55 8.47 -18.70 -14.99
C ASP A 55 9.54 -18.08 -14.08
N GLY A 56 10.32 -17.13 -14.61
CA GLY A 56 11.24 -16.34 -13.80
C GLY A 56 10.48 -15.37 -12.90
N ILE A 57 10.93 -15.20 -11.67
CA ILE A 57 10.36 -14.30 -10.68
C ILE A 57 11.39 -13.22 -10.38
N ALA A 58 11.03 -11.96 -10.68
CA ALA A 58 11.76 -10.78 -10.24
C ALA A 58 11.02 -10.10 -9.10
N ARG A 59 11.76 -9.53 -8.13
CA ARG A 59 11.17 -8.83 -6.98
C ARG A 59 11.61 -7.37 -6.94
N ILE A 60 10.65 -6.45 -7.08
CA ILE A 60 10.90 -5.00 -6.98
C ILE A 60 10.15 -4.46 -5.77
N GLN A 61 10.84 -3.96 -4.75
CA GLN A 61 10.23 -3.38 -3.55
C GLN A 61 9.17 -4.28 -2.88
N GLY A 62 9.36 -5.60 -2.92
CA GLY A 62 8.39 -6.59 -2.39
C GLY A 62 7.22 -6.91 -3.33
N TYR A 63 7.21 -6.34 -4.54
CA TYR A 63 6.25 -6.62 -5.59
C TYR A 63 6.80 -7.67 -6.56
N MET A 64 5.97 -8.66 -6.90
CA MET A 64 6.38 -9.80 -7.73
C MET A 64 6.13 -9.53 -9.21
N ILE A 65 7.11 -9.83 -10.05
CA ILE A 65 7.01 -9.71 -11.51
C ILE A 65 7.32 -11.08 -12.10
N PHE A 66 6.35 -11.62 -12.82
CA PHE A 66 6.51 -12.89 -13.52
C PHE A 66 7.02 -12.62 -14.93
N VAL A 67 8.14 -13.25 -15.28
CA VAL A 67 8.81 -13.13 -16.57
C VAL A 67 8.98 -14.54 -17.14
N PRO A 68 8.22 -14.93 -18.18
CA PRO A 68 8.38 -16.22 -18.82
C PRO A 68 9.76 -16.32 -19.50
N ASN A 69 10.23 -17.54 -19.74
CA ASN A 69 11.48 -17.81 -20.48
C ASN A 69 12.74 -17.14 -19.91
N SER A 70 12.83 -17.04 -18.58
CA SER A 70 13.95 -16.38 -17.90
C SER A 70 14.64 -17.31 -16.90
N ARG A 71 15.94 -17.10 -16.66
CA ARG A 71 16.76 -17.95 -15.78
C ARG A 71 17.18 -17.21 -14.51
N ILE A 72 17.36 -17.95 -13.42
CA ILE A 72 17.86 -17.42 -12.14
C ILE A 72 19.22 -16.75 -12.35
N GLY A 73 19.39 -15.55 -11.79
CA GLY A 73 20.62 -14.76 -11.88
C GLY A 73 20.82 -14.01 -13.20
N GLU A 74 19.91 -14.16 -14.17
CA GLU A 74 19.96 -13.41 -15.43
C GLU A 74 19.46 -11.97 -15.23
N ARG A 75 20.13 -11.01 -15.87
CA ARG A 75 19.65 -9.63 -16.03
C ARG A 75 18.95 -9.51 -17.36
N VAL A 76 17.64 -9.26 -17.33
CA VAL A 76 16.81 -9.20 -18.54
C VAL A 76 16.07 -7.86 -18.61
N LYS A 77 15.94 -7.35 -19.84
CA LYS A 77 15.01 -6.26 -20.15
C LYS A 77 13.63 -6.85 -20.32
N VAL A 78 12.66 -6.28 -19.61
CA VAL A 78 11.28 -6.75 -19.64
C VAL A 78 10.33 -5.60 -19.88
N ARG A 79 9.23 -5.88 -20.59
CA ARG A 79 8.10 -4.98 -20.74
C ARG A 79 6.95 -5.48 -19.89
N ILE A 80 6.42 -4.61 -19.04
CA ILE A 80 5.22 -4.92 -18.26
C ILE A 80 4.01 -4.98 -19.20
N LEU A 81 3.32 -6.12 -19.24
CA LEU A 81 2.10 -6.29 -20.02
C LEU A 81 0.86 -5.88 -19.21
N SER A 82 0.79 -6.32 -17.95
CA SER A 82 -0.33 -6.02 -17.07
C SER A 82 0.12 -5.91 -15.61
N VAL A 83 -0.49 -4.99 -14.88
CA VAL A 83 -0.21 -4.73 -13.46
C VAL A 83 -1.43 -5.13 -12.63
N GLY A 84 -1.28 -6.18 -11.83
CA GLY A 84 -2.28 -6.57 -10.84
C GLY A 84 -2.13 -5.81 -9.51
N GLY A 85 -2.86 -6.25 -8.49
CA GLY A 85 -2.71 -5.66 -7.14
C GLY A 85 -1.49 -6.18 -6.38
N LYS A 86 -1.09 -7.44 -6.58
CA LYS A 86 0.00 -8.11 -5.85
C LYS A 86 1.21 -8.47 -6.74
N PHE A 87 0.99 -8.55 -8.04
CA PHE A 87 2.00 -8.99 -9.01
C PHE A 87 1.75 -8.37 -10.38
N ALA A 88 2.79 -8.27 -11.20
CA ALA A 88 2.70 -7.91 -12.61
C ALA A 88 3.16 -9.07 -13.49
N ILE A 89 2.64 -9.08 -14.71
CA ILE A 89 3.07 -9.97 -15.79
C ILE A 89 3.91 -9.13 -16.74
N ALA A 90 5.11 -9.61 -17.03
CA ALA A 90 6.02 -8.98 -17.96
C ALA A 90 6.51 -9.98 -19.01
N GLU A 91 6.91 -9.47 -20.16
CA GLU A 91 7.51 -10.24 -21.23
C GLU A 91 8.96 -9.81 -21.42
N ARG A 92 9.85 -10.75 -21.72
CA ARG A 92 11.24 -10.47 -22.02
C ARG A 92 11.36 -9.80 -23.39
N ILE A 93 12.03 -8.66 -23.45
CA ILE A 93 12.45 -8.05 -24.71
C ILE A 93 13.83 -8.63 -25.07
N PRO A 94 14.04 -9.05 -26.34
CA PRO A 94 15.35 -9.50 -26.82
C PRO A 94 16.41 -8.40 -26.85
#